data_AF-A0AAV2RUF1-F1
#
_entry.id   AF-A0AAV2RUF1-F1
#
_cell.length_a   1.000
_cell.length_b   1.000
_cell.length_c   1.000
_cell.angle_alpha   90.00
_cell.angle_beta   90.00
_cell.angle_gamma   90.00
#
_symmetry.space_group_name_H-M   'P 1'
#
loop_
_entity.id
_entity.type
_entity.pdbx_description
1 polymer ?
#
loop_
_entity_poly.entity_id
_entity_poly.type
_entity_poly.pdbx_seq_one_letter_code
_entity_poly.pdbx_strand_id
1 'polypeptide(L)'
;RFCSERLSSIVRTLELMEITELAPLISVANFATLVSTYLTGFTIIIEPFVDKAPNIPNPILYLRCLDSSIAIKPVFTKFQSVVITSGTLSPLDMYPKILDFHPVIQNSFTMTLARPCILPLV
;
A
#
# COMPACT_ATOMS: atom_id res chain seq x y z
N ARG A 1 1.78 20.04 -0.02
CA ARG A 1 0.89 19.34 0.93
C ARG A 1 -0.57 19.35 0.48
N PHE A 2 -1.16 20.48 0.10
CA PHE A 2 -2.60 20.59 -0.22
C PHE A 2 -2.95 20.53 -1.72
N CYS A 3 -2.10 19.92 -2.56
CA CYS A 3 -2.26 19.96 -4.01
C CYS A 3 -3.51 19.18 -4.48
N SER A 4 -3.70 17.97 -3.96
CA SER A 4 -4.87 17.12 -4.25
C SER A 4 -6.20 17.73 -3.77
N GLU A 5 -6.22 18.32 -2.57
CA GLU A 5 -7.40 19.01 -2.03
C GLU A 5 -7.74 20.27 -2.85
N ARG A 6 -6.73 21.06 -3.21
CA ARG A 6 -6.93 22.26 -4.03
C ARG A 6 -7.47 21.91 -5.42
N LEU A 7 -6.93 20.89 -6.06
CA LEU A 7 -7.42 20.44 -7.36
C LEU A 7 -8.88 19.97 -7.26
N SER A 8 -9.20 19.20 -6.22
CA SER A 8 -10.58 18.73 -5.95
C SER A 8 -11.55 19.90 -5.73
N SER A 9 -11.13 20.96 -5.04
CA SER A 9 -11.92 22.19 -4.90
C SER A 9 -12.15 22.87 -6.25
N ILE A 10 -11.11 22.99 -7.08
CA ILE A 10 -11.20 23.67 -8.39
C ILE A 10 -12.14 22.92 -9.34
N VAL A 11 -12.02 21.59 -9.41
CA VAL A 11 -12.89 20.75 -10.26
C VAL A 11 -14.36 20.92 -9.88
N ARG A 12 -14.67 21.01 -8.58
CA ARG A 12 -16.03 21.28 -8.10
C ARG A 12 -16.51 22.68 -8.44
N THR A 13 -15.65 23.69 -8.31
CA THR A 13 -16.01 25.10 -8.60
C THR A 13 -16.23 25.36 -10.09
N LEU A 14 -15.52 24.65 -10.96
CA LEU A 14 -15.62 24.79 -12.42
C LEU A 14 -16.69 23.89 -13.06
N GLU A 15 -17.41 23.10 -12.27
CA GLU A 15 -18.48 22.19 -12.74
C GLU A 15 -18.07 21.31 -13.93
N LEU A 16 -16.84 20.80 -13.90
CA LEU A 16 -16.31 19.98 -15.00
C LEU A 16 -17.03 18.62 -15.06
N MET A 17 -17.61 18.32 -16.21
CA MET A 17 -18.38 17.08 -16.46
C MET A 17 -17.47 15.87 -16.72
N GLU A 18 -16.29 16.08 -17.31
CA GLU A 18 -15.39 15.00 -17.75
C GLU A 18 -14.19 14.83 -16.81
N ILE A 19 -14.41 14.17 -15.67
CA ILE A 19 -13.38 13.92 -14.67
C ILE A 19 -12.31 12.92 -15.17
N THR A 20 -12.67 12.07 -16.13
CA THR A 20 -11.78 11.05 -16.70
C THR A 20 -10.57 11.64 -17.42
N GLU A 21 -10.74 12.79 -18.09
CA GLU A 21 -9.64 13.47 -18.78
C GLU A 21 -8.61 14.07 -17.80
N LEU A 22 -9.03 14.34 -16.56
CA LEU A 22 -8.20 14.88 -15.50
C LEU A 22 -7.40 13.82 -14.73
N ALA A 23 -7.58 12.53 -15.05
CA ALA A 23 -6.84 11.43 -14.42
C ALA A 23 -5.31 11.64 -14.32
N PRO A 24 -4.58 12.08 -15.37
CA PRO A 24 -3.15 12.36 -15.26
C PRO A 24 -2.85 13.52 -14.32
N LEU A 25 -3.68 14.58 -14.32
CA LEU A 25 -3.51 15.73 -13.43
C LEU A 25 -3.76 15.36 -11.96
N ILE A 26 -4.78 14.54 -11.70
CA ILE A 26 -5.07 13.97 -10.38
C ILE A 26 -3.89 13.13 -9.89
N SER A 27 -3.28 12.34 -10.78
CA SER A 27 -2.11 11.51 -10.44
C SER A 27 -0.91 12.36 -10.02
N VAL A 28 -0.61 13.44 -10.75
CA VAL A 28 0.47 14.39 -10.40
C VAL A 28 0.15 15.13 -9.09
N ALA A 29 -1.09 15.57 -8.89
CA ALA A 29 -1.50 16.26 -7.67
C ALA A 29 -1.41 15.35 -6.43
N ASN A 30 -1.82 14.08 -6.56
CA ASN A 30 -1.67 13.07 -5.51
C ASN A 30 -0.21 12.78 -5.21
N PHE A 31 0.63 12.62 -6.25
CA PHE A 31 2.08 12.46 -6.09
C PHE A 31 2.71 13.64 -5.32
N ALA A 32 2.41 14.88 -5.72
CA ALA A 32 2.91 16.08 -5.04
C ALA A 32 2.46 16.15 -3.57
N THR A 33 1.21 15.77 -3.28
CA THR A 33 0.71 15.67 -1.91
C THR A 33 1.47 14.61 -1.10
N LEU A 34 1.68 13.41 -1.65
CA LEU A 34 2.37 12.33 -0.94
C LEU A 34 3.84 12.67 -0.66
N VAL A 35 4.59 13.13 -1.65
CA VAL A 35 6.01 13.52 -1.50
C VAL A 35 6.19 14.63 -0.47
N SER A 36 5.25 15.57 -0.41
CA SER A 36 5.31 16.68 0.56
C SER A 36 4.79 16.32 1.96
N THR A 37 4.16 15.16 2.15
CA THR A 37 3.57 14.74 3.42
C THR A 37 4.39 13.66 4.11
N TYR A 38 4.84 12.64 3.37
CA TYR A 38 5.57 11.51 3.91
C TYR A 38 7.06 11.63 3.60
N LEU A 39 7.85 11.99 4.62
CA LEU A 39 9.32 12.09 4.51
C LEU A 39 10.03 10.77 4.86
N THR A 40 9.37 9.89 5.62
CA THR A 40 9.95 8.64 6.14
C THR A 40 9.21 7.43 5.58
N GLY A 41 9.93 6.37 5.26
CA GLY A 41 9.34 5.10 4.78
C GLY A 41 8.95 5.11 3.29
N PHE A 42 9.18 6.21 2.56
CA PHE A 42 8.96 6.30 1.12
C PHE A 42 10.28 6.48 0.36
N THR A 43 10.34 6.02 -0.88
CA THR A 43 11.51 6.17 -1.74
C THR A 43 11.05 6.48 -3.17
N ILE A 44 11.78 7.39 -3.82
CA ILE A 44 11.57 7.73 -5.22
C ILE A 44 12.62 6.97 -6.04
N ILE A 45 12.15 6.20 -7.02
CA ILE A 45 12.97 5.42 -7.94
C ILE A 45 12.67 5.92 -9.35
N ILE A 46 13.72 6.25 -10.11
CA ILE A 46 13.59 6.70 -11.50
C ILE A 46 14.27 5.67 -12.38
N GLU A 47 13.50 5.03 -13.24
CA GLU A 47 13.97 4.03 -14.19
C GLU A 47 13.98 4.65 -15.59
N PRO A 48 15.15 4.86 -16.22
CA PRO A 48 15.24 5.51 -17.53
C PRO A 48 14.84 4.58 -18.70
N PHE A 49 14.94 3.27 -18.51
CA PHE A 49 14.70 2.25 -19.52
C PHE A 49 13.84 1.12 -18.94
N VAL A 50 13.16 0.38 -19.82
CA VAL A 50 12.40 -0.82 -19.42
C VAL A 50 13.34 -2.02 -19.35
N ASP A 51 13.21 -2.86 -18.31
CA ASP A 51 14.01 -4.08 -18.12
C ASP A 51 14.11 -4.99 -19.35
N LYS A 52 13.04 -5.05 -20.16
CA LYS A 52 12.94 -5.90 -21.35
C LYS A 52 13.55 -5.29 -22.62
N ALA A 53 13.84 -3.99 -22.62
CA ALA A 53 14.33 -3.26 -23.80
C ALA A 53 15.23 -2.08 -23.39
N PRO A 54 16.52 -2.33 -23.06
CA PRO A 54 17.42 -1.32 -22.50
C PRO A 54 17.78 -0.18 -23.48
N ASN A 55 17.52 -0.36 -24.78
CA ASN A 55 17.83 0.63 -25.82
C ASN A 55 16.66 1.56 -26.16
N ILE A 56 15.46 1.32 -25.61
CA ILE A 56 14.29 2.16 -25.87
C ILE A 56 14.10 3.07 -24.65
N PRO A 57 14.27 4.41 -24.79
CA PRO A 57 14.08 5.32 -23.68
C PRO A 57 12.60 5.35 -23.28
N ASN A 58 12.32 5.00 -22.03
CA ASN A 58 10.98 5.07 -21.45
C ASN A 58 11.11 5.40 -19.95
N PRO A 59 11.28 6.69 -19.61
CA PRO A 59 11.53 7.09 -18.24
C PRO A 59 10.26 6.95 -17.39
N ILE A 60 10.33 6.17 -16.32
CA ILE A 60 9.24 5.99 -15.35
C ILE A 60 9.72 6.42 -13.97
N LEU A 61 8.88 7.18 -13.26
CA LEU A 61 9.11 7.58 -11.89
C LEU A 61 8.17 6.79 -10.97
N TYR A 62 8.74 6.08 -10.00
CA TYR A 62 8.02 5.34 -8.98
C TYR A 62 8.16 6.03 -7.63
N LEU A 63 7.02 6.29 -6.98
CA LEU A 63 6.97 6.55 -5.54
C LEU A 63 6.59 5.25 -4.84
N ARG A 64 7.52 4.64 -4.11
CA ARG A 64 7.31 3.37 -3.40
C ARG A 64 7.22 3.61 -1.89
N CYS A 65 6.20 3.04 -1.26
CA CYS A 65 6.13 2.92 0.19
C CYS A 65 6.84 1.63 0.62
N LEU A 66 7.84 1.75 1.48
CA LEU A 66 8.60 0.63 2.05
C LEU A 66 8.10 0.24 3.45
N ASP A 67 7.35 1.13 4.09
CA ASP A 67 6.84 0.93 5.44
C ASP A 67 5.31 0.75 5.43
N SER A 68 4.88 -0.51 5.53
CA SER A 68 3.46 -0.87 5.56
C SER A 68 2.77 -0.52 6.88
N SER A 69 3.53 -0.25 7.95
CA SER A 69 2.96 0.15 9.24
C SER A 69 2.21 1.49 9.15
N ILE A 70 2.68 2.40 8.27
CA ILE A 70 2.09 3.73 8.06
C ILE A 70 0.61 3.62 7.65
N ALA A 71 0.28 2.64 6.81
CA ALA A 71 -1.07 2.46 6.30
C ALA A 71 -2.03 1.89 7.34
N ILE A 72 -1.57 0.97 8.19
CA ILE A 72 -2.41 0.28 9.19
C ILE A 72 -2.48 1.01 10.53
N LYS A 73 -1.49 1.85 10.85
CA LYS A 73 -1.44 2.67 12.08
C LYS A 73 -2.77 3.34 12.45
N PRO A 74 -3.50 4.04 11.55
CA PRO A 74 -4.78 4.66 11.92
C PRO A 74 -5.84 3.64 12.36
N VAL A 75 -5.81 2.41 11.84
CA VAL A 75 -6.75 1.34 12.23
C VAL A 75 -6.49 0.93 13.68
N PHE A 76 -5.23 0.67 14.03
CA PHE A 76 -4.85 0.31 15.40
C PHE A 76 -5.10 1.44 16.41
N THR A 77 -5.01 2.71 16.00
CA THR A 77 -5.31 3.84 16.90
C THR A 77 -6.81 4.09 17.09
N LYS A 78 -7.64 3.74 16.09
CA LYS A 78 -9.08 4.05 16.10
C LYS A 78 -9.91 2.97 16.78
N PHE A 79 -9.51 1.71 16.67
CA PHE A 79 -10.27 0.58 17.17
C PHE A 79 -9.58 -0.04 18.38
N GLN A 80 -10.36 -0.35 19.42
CA GLN A 80 -9.85 -0.95 20.66
C GLN A 80 -9.29 -2.36 20.44
N SER A 81 -9.91 -3.15 19.58
CA SER A 81 -9.50 -4.52 19.28
C SER A 81 -9.59 -4.77 17.79
N VAL A 82 -8.48 -5.26 17.21
CA VAL A 82 -8.37 -5.62 15.79
C VAL A 82 -7.91 -7.07 15.74
N VAL A 83 -8.71 -7.93 15.09
CA VAL A 83 -8.41 -9.35 14.93
C VAL A 83 -8.03 -9.62 13.49
N ILE A 84 -6.82 -10.14 13.28
CA ILE A 84 -6.33 -10.55 11.96
C ILE A 84 -6.42 -12.06 11.88
N THR A 85 -7.23 -12.58 10.96
CA THR A 85 -7.37 -14.01 10.70
C THR A 85 -7.05 -14.32 9.25
N SER A 86 -6.26 -15.37 9.02
CA SER A 86 -6.10 -15.95 7.69
C SER A 86 -5.65 -17.41 7.82
N GLY A 87 -6.09 -18.24 6.88
CA GLY A 87 -5.76 -19.66 6.84
C GLY A 87 -4.36 -19.97 6.31
N THR A 88 -3.62 -18.95 5.87
CA THR A 88 -2.29 -19.09 5.24
C THR A 88 -1.24 -18.18 5.86
N LEU A 89 -1.50 -17.55 7.01
CA LEU A 89 -0.49 -16.73 7.69
C LEU A 89 0.65 -17.62 8.19
N SER A 90 1.82 -17.45 7.57
CA SER A 90 3.03 -18.17 7.93
C SER A 90 4.27 -17.37 7.50
N PRO A 91 5.28 -17.18 8.36
CA PRO A 91 5.26 -17.42 9.82
C PRO A 91 4.49 -16.31 10.56
N LEU A 92 3.77 -16.66 11.63
CA LEU A 92 2.95 -15.70 12.39
C LEU A 92 3.78 -14.58 13.04
N ASP A 93 5.04 -14.85 13.40
CA ASP A 93 5.94 -13.89 14.08
C ASP A 93 6.40 -12.71 13.19
N MET A 94 6.21 -12.81 11.86
CA MET A 94 6.67 -11.80 10.92
C MET A 94 5.72 -10.60 10.84
N TYR A 95 4.41 -10.85 10.90
CA TYR A 95 3.39 -9.80 10.73
C TYR A 95 3.44 -8.72 11.81
N PRO A 96 3.60 -9.02 13.10
CA PRO A 96 3.77 -8.02 14.15
C PRO A 96 4.95 -7.07 13.89
N LYS A 97 6.07 -7.62 13.37
CA LYS A 97 7.30 -6.86 13.09
C LYS A 97 7.15 -5.94 11.88
N ILE A 98 6.47 -6.40 10.82
CA ILE A 98 6.28 -5.62 9.59
C ILE A 98 5.27 -4.50 9.79
N LEU A 99 4.19 -4.78 10.51
CA LEU A 99 3.06 -3.86 10.68
C LEU A 99 3.17 -3.00 11.96
N ASP A 100 4.27 -3.13 12.70
CA ASP A 100 4.57 -2.40 13.95
C ASP A 100 3.45 -2.47 15.00
N PHE A 101 3.03 -3.69 15.34
CA PHE A 101 2.03 -3.92 16.40
C PHE A 101 2.40 -5.08 17.31
N HIS A 102 1.80 -5.10 18.51
CA HIS A 102 2.04 -6.13 19.52
C HIS A 102 0.74 -6.91 19.77
N PRO A 103 0.55 -8.11 19.18
CA PRO A 103 -0.61 -8.94 19.45
C PRO A 103 -0.57 -9.49 20.87
N VAL A 104 -1.74 -9.52 21.53
CA VAL A 104 -1.89 -10.21 22.83
C VAL A 104 -1.96 -11.73 22.62
N ILE A 105 -2.55 -12.16 21.51
CA ILE A 105 -2.80 -13.57 21.18
C ILE A 105 -2.27 -13.81 19.77
N GLN A 106 -1.45 -14.85 19.61
CA GLN A 106 -0.94 -15.30 18.33
C GLN A 106 -1.02 -16.83 18.29
N ASN A 107 -2.04 -17.34 17.59
CA ASN A 107 -2.36 -18.77 17.59
C ASN A 107 -2.44 -19.29 16.16
N SER A 108 -1.83 -20.45 15.93
CA SER A 108 -2.06 -21.26 14.74
C SER A 108 -2.93 -22.45 15.11
N PHE A 109 -4.02 -22.65 14.36
CA PHE A 109 -4.92 -23.78 14.57
C PHE A 109 -4.66 -24.84 13.50
N THR A 110 -4.17 -26.01 13.91
CA THR A 110 -3.97 -27.14 13.00
C THR A 110 -5.31 -27.75 12.62
N MET A 111 -5.55 -27.97 11.33
CA MET A 111 -6.75 -28.64 10.86
C MET A 111 -6.67 -30.15 11.16
N THR A 112 -7.66 -30.69 11.86
CA THR A 112 -7.79 -32.14 12.09
C THR A 112 -8.75 -32.73 11.05
N LEU A 113 -8.25 -33.63 10.19
CA LEU A 113 -9.06 -34.36 9.22
C LEU A 113 -9.09 -35.87 9.56
N ALA A 114 -10.19 -36.54 9.25
CA ALA A 114 -10.31 -38.01 9.40
C ALA A 114 -9.45 -38.79 8.38
N ARG A 115 -8.86 -38.11 7.39
CA ARG A 115 -8.00 -38.66 6.33
C ARG A 115 -6.67 -37.89 6.30
N PRO A 116 -5.55 -38.52 5.92
CA PRO A 116 -4.24 -37.86 5.88
C PRO A 116 -4.27 -36.65 4.93
N CYS A 117 -3.76 -35.51 5.40
CA CYS A 117 -3.71 -34.27 4.65
C CYS A 117 -2.80 -34.39 3.42
N ILE A 118 -3.20 -33.75 2.32
CA ILE A 118 -2.34 -33.55 1.15
C ILE A 118 -1.25 -32.56 1.56
N LEU A 119 -0.01 -33.00 1.61
CA LEU A 119 1.17 -32.18 1.84
C LEU A 119 1.84 -31.93 0.49
N PRO A 120 1.46 -30.87 -0.25
CA PRO A 120 2.13 -30.53 -1.49
C PRO A 120 3.59 -30.16 -1.18
N LEU A 121 4.51 -30.66 -2.01
CA LEU A 121 5.89 -30.20 -2.00
C LEU A 121 5.92 -28.90 -2.80
N VAL A 122 6.12 -27.78 -2.10
CA VAL A 122 6.28 -26.43 -2.68
C VAL A 122 7.76 -26.12 -2.79
#